data_AF-A0A0L0DDQ2-F1
#
_entry.id   AF-A0A0L0DDQ2-F1
#
_cell.length_a   1.000
_cell.length_b   1.000
_cell.length_c   1.000
_cell.angle_alpha   90.00
_cell.angle_beta   90.00
_cell.angle_gamma   90.00
#
_symmetry.space_group_name_H-M   'P 1'
#
loop_
_entity.id
_entity.type
_entity.pdbx_description
1 polymer ?
#
loop_
_entity_poly.entity_id
_entity_poly.type
_entity_poly.pdbx_seq_one_letter_code
_entity_poly.pdbx_strand_id
1 'polypeptide(L)'
;MPRAMRVVPSATLALALTLVVALALAVASPTAAARPSTPPVLPPTYSVEMHEYLHTAVPDKEYRWNISYAISYELGSARQIHSAGQYDEICSSIPGHEHTGERCEVIINTDYRYVYLPDSDICCQCCTSGAPQYCGVVKPDWAANGTYIGEVPIDTGGPSPTTCYQYDVQGHYVNHFYVTPELAPDGYVTPCEFWEAKPGHVLRKQFVYQLATYSTAPIPASHFDLPDVPGGCDQQCPGICEHAA
;
A
#
# COMPACT_ATOMS: atom_id res chain seq x y z
N MET A 1 -108.31 36.49 7.42
CA MET A 1 -108.19 35.10 7.94
C MET A 1 -106.74 34.66 7.77
N PRO A 2 -106.18 33.82 8.65
CA PRO A 2 -105.27 34.25 9.73
C PRO A 2 -103.81 33.77 9.56
N ARG A 3 -102.98 34.13 10.57
CA ARG A 3 -101.70 33.51 11.02
C ARG A 3 -100.44 33.87 10.20
N ALA A 4 -99.25 34.02 10.78
CA ALA A 4 -98.80 34.05 12.18
C ALA A 4 -97.35 34.59 12.22
N MET A 5 -96.94 35.10 13.39
CA MET A 5 -95.55 35.34 13.80
C MET A 5 -94.66 34.08 13.72
N ARG A 6 -93.35 34.28 13.53
CA ARG A 6 -92.21 33.59 14.19
C ARG A 6 -90.90 34.29 13.76
N VAL A 7 -90.15 34.98 14.63
CA VAL A 7 -89.14 34.52 15.62
C VAL A 7 -87.87 33.89 15.00
N VAL A 8 -86.80 34.71 14.92
CA VAL A 8 -85.32 34.56 15.21
C VAL A 8 -84.84 33.13 15.58
N PRO A 9 -83.61 32.59 15.28
CA PRO A 9 -82.31 33.26 15.39
C PRO A 9 -81.11 32.80 14.50
N SER A 10 -79.99 33.50 14.77
CA SER A 10 -78.54 33.33 14.59
C SER A 10 -77.90 31.96 14.32
N ALA A 11 -76.61 32.07 13.91
CA ALA A 11 -75.51 31.09 13.88
C ALA A 11 -75.27 30.49 12.48
N THR A 12 -74.04 30.32 11.96
CA THR A 12 -72.73 30.22 12.62
C THR A 12 -71.66 30.51 11.58
N LEU A 13 -70.68 31.36 11.91
CA LEU A 13 -69.47 31.56 11.12
C LEU A 13 -68.57 30.33 11.32
N ALA A 14 -68.48 29.45 10.32
CA ALA A 14 -67.57 28.31 10.37
C ALA A 14 -66.15 28.78 10.04
N LEU A 15 -65.34 28.95 11.09
CA LEU A 15 -63.91 29.17 11.01
C LEU A 15 -63.25 27.85 10.56
N ALA A 16 -62.85 27.76 9.30
CA ALA A 16 -62.07 26.62 8.80
C ALA A 16 -60.64 26.73 9.35
N LEU A 17 -60.35 25.95 10.40
CA LEU A 17 -59.03 25.78 10.96
C LEU A 17 -58.29 24.73 10.11
N THR A 18 -57.50 25.17 9.13
CA THR A 18 -56.64 24.31 8.32
C THR A 18 -55.48 23.82 9.18
N LEU A 19 -55.59 22.59 9.69
CA LEU A 19 -54.55 21.90 10.43
C LEU A 19 -53.42 21.50 9.46
N VAL A 20 -52.37 22.32 9.39
CA VAL A 20 -51.12 21.97 8.69
C VAL A 20 -50.34 20.98 9.55
N VAL A 21 -50.56 19.68 9.31
CA VAL A 21 -49.72 18.62 9.87
C VAL A 21 -48.41 18.61 9.08
N ALA A 22 -47.40 19.32 9.58
CA ALA A 22 -46.04 19.26 9.08
C ALA A 22 -45.45 17.89 9.47
N LEU A 23 -45.58 16.91 8.59
CA LEU A 23 -44.89 15.62 8.69
C LEU A 23 -43.40 15.88 8.42
N ALA A 24 -42.65 16.15 9.49
CA ALA A 24 -41.20 16.26 9.44
C ALA A 24 -40.62 14.87 9.13
N LEU A 25 -40.45 14.57 7.84
CA LEU A 25 -39.55 13.52 7.38
C LEU A 25 -38.14 13.89 7.86
N ALA A 26 -37.74 13.31 8.98
CA ALA A 26 -36.34 13.29 9.39
C ALA A 26 -35.59 12.47 8.32
N VAL A 27 -35.07 13.18 7.31
CA VAL A 27 -34.06 12.63 6.40
C VAL A 27 -32.86 12.36 7.29
N ALA A 28 -32.67 11.11 7.69
CA ALA A 28 -31.44 10.66 8.29
C ALA A 28 -30.35 10.87 7.23
N SER A 29 -29.66 12.01 7.32
CA SER A 29 -28.44 12.21 6.55
C SER A 29 -27.54 11.02 6.85
N PRO A 30 -27.06 10.28 5.83
CA PRO A 30 -26.08 9.26 6.07
C PRO A 30 -24.94 9.93 6.82
N THR A 31 -24.70 9.50 8.05
CA THR A 31 -23.49 9.86 8.78
C THR A 31 -22.34 9.39 7.91
N ALA A 32 -21.74 10.33 7.17
CA ALA A 32 -20.50 10.08 6.47
C ALA A 32 -19.54 9.51 7.52
N ALA A 33 -19.18 8.24 7.37
CA ALA A 33 -18.21 7.61 8.25
C ALA A 33 -17.01 8.56 8.35
N ALA A 34 -16.66 8.95 9.57
CA ALA A 34 -15.57 9.87 9.81
C ALA A 34 -14.32 9.24 9.21
N ARG A 35 -13.80 9.87 8.15
CA ARG A 35 -12.63 9.36 7.42
C ARG A 35 -11.45 9.33 8.37
N PRO A 36 -10.65 8.24 8.42
CA PRO A 36 -9.46 8.21 9.27
C PRO A 36 -8.53 9.36 8.88
N SER A 37 -8.28 10.27 9.82
CA SER A 37 -7.42 11.45 9.58
C SER A 37 -5.93 11.11 9.61
N THR A 38 -5.58 9.89 10.03
CA THR A 38 -4.20 9.42 10.10
C THR A 38 -4.01 8.23 9.16
N PRO A 39 -3.01 8.29 8.27
CA PRO A 39 -2.62 7.15 7.47
C PRO A 39 -2.16 6.02 8.39
N PRO A 40 -2.57 4.80 8.08
CA PRO A 40 -2.50 3.71 9.02
C PRO A 40 -1.12 3.05 9.09
N VAL A 41 -0.88 2.36 10.21
CA VAL A 41 0.37 1.67 10.54
C VAL A 41 0.33 0.24 10.00
N LEU A 42 1.41 -0.17 9.33
CA LEU A 42 1.62 -1.55 8.89
C LEU A 42 1.94 -2.47 10.07
N PRO A 43 1.64 -3.79 10.00
CA PRO A 43 2.12 -4.70 11.02
C PRO A 43 3.66 -4.78 10.98
N PRO A 44 4.32 -4.97 12.13
CA PRO A 44 5.78 -5.01 12.20
C PRO A 44 6.37 -6.27 11.57
N THR A 45 5.59 -7.32 11.36
CA THR A 45 6.02 -8.54 10.67
C THR A 45 4.92 -9.00 9.74
N TYR A 46 5.25 -9.22 8.47
CA TYR A 46 4.36 -9.84 7.50
C TYR A 46 5.12 -10.45 6.32
N SER A 47 4.45 -11.35 5.62
CA SER A 47 4.88 -11.93 4.35
C SER A 47 3.74 -11.90 3.33
N VAL A 48 4.10 -11.79 2.05
CA VAL A 48 3.14 -11.60 0.95
C VAL A 48 3.81 -11.83 -0.40
N GLU A 49 3.07 -12.38 -1.36
CA GLU A 49 3.42 -12.36 -2.78
C GLU A 49 2.91 -11.06 -3.43
N MET A 50 3.69 -10.47 -4.30
CA MET A 50 3.36 -9.24 -5.01
C MET A 50 3.56 -9.39 -6.52
N HIS A 51 2.80 -8.62 -7.29
CA HIS A 51 3.11 -8.36 -8.70
C HIS A 51 3.75 -6.98 -8.79
N GLU A 52 4.97 -6.91 -9.31
CA GLU A 52 5.63 -5.65 -9.62
C GLU A 52 5.46 -5.31 -11.09
N TYR A 53 5.18 -4.04 -11.36
CA TYR A 53 5.05 -3.44 -12.67
C TYR A 53 6.01 -2.26 -12.77
N LEU A 54 6.86 -2.28 -13.79
CA LEU A 54 7.70 -1.15 -14.17
C LEU A 54 7.08 -0.45 -15.37
N HIS A 55 6.48 0.71 -15.11
CA HIS A 55 5.92 1.59 -16.13
C HIS A 55 7.03 2.48 -16.70
N THR A 56 7.19 2.51 -18.03
CA THR A 56 8.23 3.30 -18.68
C THR A 56 7.69 4.55 -19.39
N ALA A 57 8.58 5.47 -19.79
CA ALA A 57 8.23 6.62 -20.62
C ALA A 57 7.69 6.23 -22.01
N VAL A 58 8.05 5.05 -22.49
CA VAL A 58 7.63 4.60 -23.82
C VAL A 58 6.20 4.07 -23.67
N PRO A 59 5.22 4.66 -24.39
CA PRO A 59 3.85 4.15 -24.36
C PRO A 59 3.81 2.66 -24.63
N ASP A 60 2.96 1.94 -23.90
CA ASP A 60 2.73 0.49 -24.03
C ASP A 60 3.95 -0.41 -23.72
N LYS A 61 5.03 0.15 -23.18
CA LYS A 61 6.17 -0.63 -22.69
C LYS A 61 6.14 -0.72 -21.17
N GLU A 62 5.66 -1.87 -20.70
CA GLU A 62 5.57 -2.26 -19.30
C GLU A 62 6.32 -3.58 -19.09
N TYR A 63 7.02 -3.71 -17.96
CA TYR A 63 7.61 -4.96 -17.52
C TYR A 63 6.91 -5.42 -16.25
N ARG A 64 6.76 -6.75 -16.10
CA ARG A 64 6.08 -7.33 -14.94
C ARG A 64 6.76 -8.60 -14.44
N TRP A 65 6.78 -8.79 -13.13
CA TRP A 65 7.30 -9.99 -12.48
C TRP A 65 6.67 -10.19 -11.10
N ASN A 66 6.96 -11.34 -10.48
CA ASN A 66 6.47 -11.66 -9.14
C ASN A 66 7.57 -11.40 -8.10
N ILE A 67 7.14 -11.03 -6.90
CA ILE A 67 8.01 -10.87 -5.73
C ILE A 67 7.43 -11.66 -4.58
N SER A 68 8.23 -12.51 -3.95
CA SER A 68 7.94 -12.97 -2.59
C SER A 68 8.59 -12.02 -1.59
N TYR A 69 7.81 -11.41 -0.70
CA TYR A 69 8.30 -10.44 0.26
C TYR A 69 8.02 -10.88 1.69
N ALA A 70 9.05 -10.77 2.53
CA ALA A 70 8.99 -11.02 3.96
C ALA A 70 9.70 -9.89 4.69
N ILE A 71 9.11 -9.38 5.77
CA ILE A 71 9.71 -8.36 6.62
C ILE A 71 9.43 -8.68 8.09
N SER A 72 10.44 -8.43 8.93
CA SER A 72 10.32 -8.33 10.38
C SER A 72 11.07 -7.11 10.86
N TYR A 73 10.33 -6.09 11.27
CA TYR A 73 10.88 -4.85 11.81
C TYR A 73 11.60 -5.06 13.14
N GLU A 74 11.12 -5.98 13.98
CA GLU A 74 11.77 -6.34 15.25
C GLU A 74 13.17 -6.94 15.03
N LEU A 75 13.32 -7.79 14.01
CA LEU A 75 14.61 -8.33 13.60
C LEU A 75 15.44 -7.36 12.75
N GLY A 76 14.88 -6.18 12.40
CA GLY A 76 15.51 -5.25 11.46
C GLY A 76 15.79 -5.88 10.09
N SER A 77 14.99 -6.87 9.68
CA SER A 77 15.31 -7.74 8.53
C SER A 77 14.17 -7.84 7.53
N ALA A 78 14.51 -7.93 6.25
CA ALA A 78 13.57 -8.17 5.16
C ALA A 78 14.22 -8.98 4.03
N ARG A 79 13.41 -9.67 3.25
CA ARG A 79 13.84 -10.39 2.05
C ARG A 79 12.83 -10.18 0.94
N GLN A 80 13.29 -9.75 -0.21
CA GLN A 80 12.53 -9.64 -1.45
C GLN A 80 13.13 -10.62 -2.45
N ILE A 81 12.30 -11.53 -2.96
CA ILE A 81 12.71 -12.53 -3.95
C ILE A 81 12.01 -12.19 -5.25
N HIS A 82 12.75 -11.62 -6.19
CA HIS A 82 12.23 -11.27 -7.51
C HIS A 82 12.36 -12.47 -8.45
N SER A 83 11.25 -12.87 -9.06
CA SER A 83 11.24 -13.98 -10.04
C SER A 83 11.97 -13.64 -11.34
N ALA A 84 12.09 -12.35 -11.65
CA ALA A 84 12.85 -11.81 -12.79
C ALA A 84 13.39 -10.43 -12.40
N GLY A 85 14.24 -10.40 -11.36
CA GLY A 85 14.64 -9.15 -10.69
C GLY A 85 15.50 -8.23 -11.53
N GLN A 86 16.04 -8.66 -12.66
CA GLN A 86 16.91 -7.84 -13.51
C GLN A 86 16.21 -6.70 -14.28
N TYR A 87 14.95 -6.44 -13.96
CA TYR A 87 14.20 -5.23 -14.31
C TYR A 87 13.96 -4.30 -13.09
N ASP A 88 14.18 -4.77 -11.87
CA ASP A 88 14.37 -3.93 -10.68
C ASP A 88 15.74 -3.27 -10.73
N GLU A 89 15.79 -2.02 -10.27
CA GLU A 89 16.96 -1.13 -10.33
C GLU A 89 18.18 -1.65 -9.57
N ILE A 90 17.98 -2.31 -8.42
CA ILE A 90 19.08 -2.79 -7.58
C ILE A 90 19.67 -4.06 -8.21
N CYS A 91 18.79 -5.00 -8.56
CA CYS A 91 19.20 -6.24 -9.20
C CYS A 91 19.85 -5.97 -10.57
N SER A 92 19.26 -5.10 -11.39
CA SER A 92 19.77 -4.73 -12.71
C SER A 92 21.09 -3.96 -12.68
N SER A 93 21.61 -3.61 -11.50
CA SER A 93 22.85 -2.85 -11.39
C SER A 93 24.11 -3.72 -11.45
N ILE A 94 23.96 -5.04 -11.41
CA ILE A 94 25.10 -5.98 -11.46
C ILE A 94 25.55 -6.15 -12.92
N PRO A 95 26.77 -5.71 -13.29
CA PRO A 95 27.23 -5.76 -14.68
C PRO A 95 27.28 -7.18 -15.25
N GLY A 96 26.72 -7.34 -16.45
CA GLY A 96 26.64 -8.64 -17.13
C GLY A 96 25.38 -9.45 -16.81
N HIS A 97 24.57 -8.98 -15.86
CA HIS A 97 23.30 -9.63 -15.46
C HIS A 97 22.07 -8.78 -15.81
N GLU A 98 22.25 -7.67 -16.52
CA GLU A 98 21.14 -6.80 -16.91
C GLU A 98 20.19 -7.53 -17.86
N HIS A 99 18.89 -7.52 -17.54
CA HIS A 99 17.83 -8.09 -18.38
C HIS A 99 17.96 -9.58 -18.71
N THR A 100 18.73 -10.37 -17.94
CA THR A 100 18.85 -11.82 -18.15
C THR A 100 17.57 -12.59 -17.79
N GLY A 101 16.69 -11.97 -16.99
CA GLY A 101 15.50 -12.61 -16.45
C GLY A 101 15.77 -13.58 -15.30
N GLU A 102 17.01 -13.61 -14.81
CA GLU A 102 17.43 -14.43 -13.67
C GLU A 102 16.73 -14.02 -12.38
N ARG A 103 16.62 -14.97 -11.46
CA ARG A 103 16.14 -14.71 -10.10
C ARG A 103 17.14 -13.80 -9.40
N CYS A 104 16.62 -12.85 -8.62
CA CYS A 104 17.43 -11.97 -7.79
C CYS A 104 16.76 -11.82 -6.43
N GLU A 105 17.58 -11.75 -5.38
CA GLU A 105 17.10 -11.55 -4.03
C GLU A 105 17.76 -10.33 -3.40
N VAL A 106 16.92 -9.46 -2.81
CA VAL A 106 17.37 -8.36 -1.97
C VAL A 106 17.16 -8.77 -0.52
N ILE A 107 18.25 -8.92 0.22
CA ILE A 107 18.22 -9.32 1.63
C ILE A 107 18.67 -8.13 2.47
N ILE A 108 17.93 -7.78 3.50
CA ILE A 108 18.23 -6.64 4.37
C ILE A 108 18.36 -7.18 5.79
N ASN A 109 19.41 -6.77 6.50
CA ASN A 109 19.55 -6.96 7.94
C ASN A 109 19.84 -5.60 8.61
N THR A 110 20.22 -5.62 9.89
CA THR A 110 20.51 -4.41 10.66
C THR A 110 21.69 -3.60 10.13
N ASP A 111 22.59 -4.23 9.38
CA ASP A 111 23.87 -3.65 8.99
C ASP A 111 23.83 -3.19 7.53
N TYR A 112 23.37 -4.07 6.63
CA TYR A 112 23.39 -3.83 5.19
C TYR A 112 22.15 -4.37 4.46
N ARG A 113 21.94 -3.80 3.28
CA ARG A 113 21.20 -4.42 2.18
C ARG A 113 22.18 -5.18 1.29
N TYR A 114 21.82 -6.40 0.90
CA TYR A 114 22.59 -7.30 0.06
C TYR A 114 21.80 -7.61 -1.21
N VAL A 115 22.55 -7.95 -2.27
CA VAL A 115 22.00 -8.52 -3.51
C VAL A 115 22.54 -9.92 -3.66
N TYR A 116 21.67 -10.87 -3.99
CA TYR A 116 22.02 -12.25 -4.26
C TYR A 116 21.42 -12.72 -5.59
N LEU A 117 22.28 -13.21 -6.48
CA LEU A 117 21.93 -13.85 -7.76
C LEU A 117 22.23 -15.36 -7.66
N PRO A 118 21.25 -16.20 -7.32
CA PRO A 118 21.47 -17.62 -7.08
C PRO A 118 22.03 -18.38 -8.28
N ASP A 119 21.58 -18.05 -9.49
CA ASP A 119 21.99 -18.78 -10.70
C ASP A 119 23.46 -18.54 -11.07
N SER A 120 24.07 -17.49 -10.51
CA SER A 120 25.46 -17.08 -10.79
C SER A 120 26.37 -17.14 -9.55
N ASP A 121 25.86 -17.62 -8.42
CA ASP A 121 26.57 -17.63 -7.12
C ASP A 121 27.15 -16.26 -6.71
N ILE A 122 26.49 -15.16 -7.09
CA ILE A 122 26.93 -13.80 -6.75
C ILE A 122 26.18 -13.33 -5.52
N CYS A 123 26.89 -12.97 -4.45
CA CYS A 123 26.34 -12.26 -3.31
C CYS A 123 27.24 -11.08 -2.93
N CYS A 124 26.63 -9.93 -2.61
CA CYS A 124 27.39 -8.72 -2.31
C CYS A 124 26.59 -7.73 -1.44
N GLN A 125 27.29 -6.81 -0.76
CA GLN A 125 26.74 -5.71 0.02
C GLN A 125 26.41 -4.54 -0.90
N CYS A 126 25.18 -4.03 -0.87
CA CYS A 126 24.78 -2.88 -1.67
C CYS A 126 25.02 -1.57 -0.93
N CYS A 127 24.45 -1.42 0.26
CA CYS A 127 24.52 -0.18 1.05
C CYS A 127 24.17 -0.46 2.51
N THR A 128 24.63 0.41 3.40
CA THR A 128 24.33 0.34 4.83
C THR A 128 22.84 0.55 5.10
N SER A 129 22.29 -0.23 6.02
CA SER A 129 20.88 -0.13 6.41
C SER A 129 20.56 1.20 7.13
N GLY A 130 21.56 1.78 7.80
CA GLY A 130 21.46 3.04 8.54
C GLY A 130 21.85 4.29 7.74
N ALA A 131 22.00 5.39 8.44
CA ALA A 131 22.50 6.63 7.87
C ALA A 131 23.96 6.46 7.38
N PRO A 132 24.36 7.11 6.27
CA PRO A 132 23.58 8.10 5.51
C PRO A 132 22.73 7.51 4.36
N GLN A 133 22.79 6.19 4.12
CA GLN A 133 22.25 5.58 2.89
C GLN A 133 20.80 5.11 3.04
N TYR A 134 20.36 4.81 4.28
CA TYR A 134 18.99 4.44 4.64
C TYR A 134 18.43 3.24 3.87
N CYS A 135 19.26 2.22 3.60
CA CYS A 135 18.86 1.02 2.87
C CYS A 135 18.17 -0.05 3.72
N GLY A 136 17.80 0.27 4.96
CA GLY A 136 17.18 -0.65 5.91
C GLY A 136 15.73 -1.00 5.59
N VAL A 137 15.12 -1.72 6.53
CA VAL A 137 13.71 -2.13 6.44
C VAL A 137 12.76 -0.93 6.52
N VAL A 138 11.63 -1.04 5.81
CA VAL A 138 10.56 -0.04 5.87
C VAL A 138 9.99 -0.01 7.29
N LYS A 139 9.87 1.20 7.86
CA LYS A 139 9.28 1.38 9.19
C LYS A 139 7.78 1.15 9.14
N PRO A 140 7.15 0.50 10.13
CA PRO A 140 5.70 0.30 10.17
C PRO A 140 4.87 1.58 9.99
N ASP A 141 5.38 2.71 10.47
CA ASP A 141 4.75 4.02 10.46
C ASP A 141 5.31 4.95 9.36
N TRP A 142 6.03 4.43 8.37
CA TRP A 142 6.66 5.25 7.32
C TRP A 142 5.66 6.16 6.58
N ALA A 143 4.42 5.72 6.45
CA ALA A 143 3.34 6.44 5.81
C ALA A 143 2.52 7.33 6.77
N ALA A 144 2.87 7.41 8.07
CA ALA A 144 2.07 8.06 9.13
C ALA A 144 1.72 9.54 8.89
N ASN A 145 2.43 10.23 7.98
CA ASN A 145 2.17 11.62 7.61
C ASN A 145 1.57 11.79 6.19
N GLY A 146 1.23 10.68 5.53
CA GLY A 146 0.51 10.68 4.25
C GLY A 146 -0.85 11.36 4.27
N THR A 147 -1.21 11.94 3.13
CA THR A 147 -2.49 12.64 2.91
C THR A 147 -3.49 11.71 2.26
N TYR A 148 -4.65 11.51 2.87
CA TYR A 148 -5.73 10.72 2.27
C TYR A 148 -6.25 11.37 0.98
N ILE A 149 -6.31 10.59 -0.10
CA ILE A 149 -6.75 11.03 -1.43
C ILE A 149 -8.17 10.54 -1.73
N GLY A 150 -8.47 9.27 -1.46
CA GLY A 150 -9.75 8.68 -1.81
C GLY A 150 -9.76 7.16 -1.76
N GLU A 151 -10.83 6.58 -2.27
CA GLU A 151 -11.02 5.12 -2.35
C GLU A 151 -10.81 4.66 -3.79
N VAL A 152 -10.11 3.54 -3.96
CA VAL A 152 -9.79 2.95 -5.26
C VAL A 152 -10.01 1.44 -5.21
N PRO A 153 -10.75 0.83 -6.15
CA PRO A 153 -10.82 -0.62 -6.27
C PRO A 153 -9.53 -1.16 -6.90
N ILE A 154 -8.88 -2.13 -6.25
CA ILE A 154 -7.61 -2.72 -6.66
C ILE A 154 -7.76 -4.22 -6.81
N ASP A 155 -7.31 -4.77 -7.94
CA ASP A 155 -7.24 -6.22 -8.14
C ASP A 155 -6.08 -6.81 -7.32
N THR A 156 -6.42 -7.44 -6.20
CA THR A 156 -5.45 -7.99 -5.23
C THR A 156 -5.41 -9.52 -5.27
N GLY A 157 -5.78 -10.11 -6.42
CA GLY A 157 -5.78 -11.56 -6.64
C GLY A 157 -6.98 -12.31 -6.03
N GLY A 158 -7.96 -11.57 -5.51
CA GLY A 158 -9.22 -12.12 -5.00
C GLY A 158 -10.27 -12.37 -6.09
N PRO A 159 -11.46 -12.89 -5.74
CA PRO A 159 -12.56 -13.09 -6.70
C PRO A 159 -13.17 -11.78 -7.22
N SER A 160 -12.90 -10.66 -6.55
CA SER A 160 -13.34 -9.32 -6.93
C SER A 160 -12.31 -8.29 -6.46
N PRO A 161 -12.24 -7.10 -7.09
CA PRO A 161 -11.39 -6.01 -6.62
C PRO A 161 -11.68 -5.64 -5.16
N THR A 162 -10.61 -5.33 -4.42
CA THR A 162 -10.65 -4.87 -3.03
C THR A 162 -10.72 -3.35 -3.03
N THR A 163 -11.69 -2.76 -2.33
CA THR A 163 -11.71 -1.31 -2.09
C THR A 163 -10.56 -0.94 -1.14
N CYS A 164 -9.70 -0.02 -1.55
CA CYS A 164 -8.54 0.42 -0.77
C CYS A 164 -8.51 1.95 -0.65
N TYR A 165 -8.03 2.44 0.49
CA TYR A 165 -7.79 3.85 0.77
C TYR A 165 -6.42 4.26 0.25
N GLN A 166 -6.38 5.28 -0.60
CA GLN A 166 -5.15 5.86 -1.13
C GLN A 166 -4.64 6.97 -0.22
N TYR A 167 -3.35 6.92 0.07
CA TYR A 167 -2.60 7.97 0.73
C TYR A 167 -1.44 8.43 -0.14
N ASP A 168 -1.29 9.75 -0.29
CA ASP A 168 -0.12 10.37 -0.89
C ASP A 168 0.95 10.63 0.18
N VAL A 169 2.12 10.02 0.04
CA VAL A 169 3.22 10.08 1.00
C VAL A 169 4.42 10.75 0.35
N GLN A 170 4.69 11.98 0.75
CA GLN A 170 5.77 12.79 0.22
C GLN A 170 7.07 12.54 0.99
N GLY A 171 8.14 12.23 0.28
CA GLY A 171 9.48 12.03 0.84
C GLY A 171 10.57 12.35 -0.20
N HIS A 172 11.62 11.53 -0.26
CA HIS A 172 12.59 11.59 -1.35
C HIS A 172 11.95 11.21 -2.71
N TYR A 173 10.91 10.37 -2.66
CA TYR A 173 10.08 9.99 -3.78
C TYR A 173 8.62 10.41 -3.56
N VAL A 174 7.87 10.49 -4.65
CA VAL A 174 6.41 10.62 -4.59
C VAL A 174 5.85 9.21 -4.49
N ASN A 175 5.13 8.94 -3.41
CA ASN A 175 4.59 7.61 -3.16
C ASN A 175 3.07 7.65 -3.04
N HIS A 176 2.40 6.68 -3.66
CA HIS A 176 1.00 6.39 -3.36
C HIS A 176 0.90 5.05 -2.65
N PHE A 177 0.33 5.06 -1.46
CA PHE A 177 0.18 3.89 -0.62
C PHE A 177 -1.29 3.56 -0.45
N TYR A 178 -1.67 2.33 -0.76
CA TYR A 178 -3.05 1.87 -0.76
C TYR A 178 -3.23 0.75 0.23
N VAL A 179 -4.26 0.85 1.06
CA VAL A 179 -4.48 -0.02 2.21
C VAL A 179 -5.96 -0.33 2.39
N THR A 180 -6.28 -1.43 3.06
CA THR A 180 -7.67 -1.76 3.38
C THR A 180 -8.31 -0.67 4.27
N PRO A 181 -9.60 -0.33 4.08
CA PRO A 181 -10.33 0.62 4.91
C PRO A 181 -10.43 0.20 6.37
N GLU A 182 -10.55 -1.10 6.60
CA GLU A 182 -10.70 -1.70 7.92
C GLU A 182 -9.35 -2.18 8.43
N LEU A 183 -9.15 -2.02 9.75
CA LEU A 183 -8.04 -2.65 10.45
C LEU A 183 -8.28 -4.17 10.50
N ALA A 184 -7.22 -4.93 10.29
CA ALA A 184 -7.21 -6.34 10.60
C ALA A 184 -7.37 -6.55 12.12
N PRO A 185 -7.71 -7.77 12.58
CA PRO A 185 -7.91 -8.06 14.01
C PRO A 185 -6.71 -7.74 14.91
N ASP A 186 -5.51 -7.65 14.35
CA ASP A 186 -4.28 -7.26 15.03
C ASP A 186 -4.11 -5.74 15.18
N GLY A 187 -5.06 -4.94 14.67
CA GLY A 187 -5.07 -3.49 14.77
C GLY A 187 -4.25 -2.77 13.71
N TYR A 188 -3.70 -3.49 12.72
CA TYR A 188 -2.94 -2.91 11.62
C TYR A 188 -3.75 -2.91 10.33
N VAL A 189 -3.32 -2.13 9.34
CA VAL A 189 -3.88 -2.24 7.99
C VAL A 189 -3.19 -3.29 7.17
N THR A 190 -3.92 -3.77 6.16
CA THR A 190 -3.35 -4.64 5.14
C THR A 190 -3.01 -3.81 3.89
N PRO A 191 -1.77 -3.86 3.37
CA PRO A 191 -1.39 -3.18 2.14
C PRO A 191 -2.08 -3.83 0.93
N CYS A 192 -2.66 -3.00 0.06
CA CYS A 192 -3.20 -3.42 -1.23
C CYS A 192 -2.21 -3.17 -2.37
N GLU A 193 -1.60 -1.99 -2.37
CA GLU A 193 -0.77 -1.52 -3.46
C GLU A 193 0.20 -0.43 -2.99
N PHE A 194 1.36 -0.34 -3.64
CA PHE A 194 2.33 0.72 -3.43
C PHE A 194 2.86 1.21 -4.78
N TRP A 195 2.94 2.53 -4.94
CA TRP A 195 3.52 3.17 -6.12
C TRP A 195 4.67 4.05 -5.67
N GLU A 196 5.75 4.01 -6.44
CA GLU A 196 6.90 4.89 -6.28
C GLU A 196 7.22 5.57 -7.62
N ALA A 197 7.37 6.90 -7.58
CA ALA A 197 7.89 7.68 -8.69
C ALA A 197 9.05 8.56 -8.21
N LYS A 198 10.22 8.41 -8.84
CA LYS A 198 11.39 9.22 -8.51
C LYS A 198 11.29 10.58 -9.20
N PRO A 199 11.47 11.71 -8.50
CA PRO A 199 11.43 13.04 -9.12
C PRO A 199 12.44 13.14 -10.27
N GLY A 200 11.97 13.58 -11.44
CA GLY A 200 12.81 13.70 -12.64
C GLY A 200 13.04 12.39 -13.41
N HIS A 201 12.54 11.26 -12.92
CA HIS A 201 12.54 10.00 -13.65
C HIS A 201 11.16 9.71 -14.23
N VAL A 202 11.16 9.13 -15.41
CA VAL A 202 9.94 8.70 -16.12
C VAL A 202 9.47 7.31 -15.70
N LEU A 203 10.33 6.56 -15.00
CA LEU A 203 10.00 5.22 -14.53
C LEU A 203 9.15 5.31 -13.28
N ARG A 204 8.14 4.45 -13.22
CA ARG A 204 7.26 4.31 -12.05
C ARG A 204 7.13 2.84 -11.70
N LYS A 205 7.44 2.52 -10.45
CA LYS A 205 7.28 1.18 -9.90
C LYS A 205 5.91 1.09 -9.24
N GLN A 206 5.20 -0.01 -9.50
CA GLN A 206 3.93 -0.34 -8.87
C GLN A 206 4.02 -1.75 -8.33
N PHE A 207 3.62 -1.94 -7.08
CA PHE A 207 3.60 -3.23 -6.39
C PHE A 207 2.18 -3.52 -5.96
N VAL A 208 1.59 -4.60 -6.47
CA VAL A 208 0.24 -5.04 -6.11
C VAL A 208 0.32 -6.26 -5.20
N TYR A 209 -0.19 -6.11 -3.98
CA TYR A 209 -0.13 -7.14 -2.95
C TYR A 209 -1.22 -8.20 -3.18
N GLN A 210 -0.81 -9.47 -3.26
CA GLN A 210 -1.74 -10.59 -3.44
C GLN A 210 -2.30 -11.00 -2.07
N LEU A 211 -3.46 -10.45 -1.71
CA LEU A 211 -4.02 -10.55 -0.35
C LEU A 211 -4.30 -11.99 0.10
N ALA A 212 -4.55 -12.91 -0.84
CA ALA A 212 -4.71 -14.33 -0.53
C ALA A 212 -3.44 -14.99 0.06
N THR A 213 -2.27 -14.37 -0.14
CA THR A 213 -0.96 -14.85 0.35
C THR A 213 -0.47 -14.07 1.57
N TYR A 214 -1.19 -13.02 1.96
CA TYR A 214 -0.79 -12.14 3.05
C TYR A 214 -0.87 -12.86 4.39
N SER A 215 0.19 -12.76 5.18
CA SER A 215 0.29 -13.40 6.49
C SER A 215 1.08 -12.55 7.47
N THR A 216 0.55 -12.34 8.67
CA THR A 216 1.24 -11.72 9.82
C THR A 216 1.81 -12.75 10.80
N ALA A 217 1.86 -14.03 10.39
CA ALA A 217 2.49 -15.07 11.19
C ALA A 217 3.98 -14.76 11.44
N PRO A 218 4.54 -15.16 12.60
CA PRO A 218 5.96 -15.00 12.87
C PRO A 218 6.83 -15.62 11.78
N ILE A 219 7.85 -14.90 11.34
CA ILE A 219 8.82 -15.34 10.33
C ILE A 219 10.09 -15.75 11.08
N PRO A 220 10.59 -16.98 10.89
CA PRO A 220 11.81 -17.42 11.57
C PRO A 220 13.00 -16.57 11.10
N ALA A 221 13.91 -16.23 12.03
CA ALA A 221 15.09 -15.42 11.72
C ALA A 221 15.92 -16.01 10.56
N SER A 222 15.99 -17.34 10.48
CA SER A 222 16.71 -18.04 9.41
C SER A 222 16.15 -17.80 8.00
N HIS A 223 14.94 -17.24 7.87
CA HIS A 223 14.41 -16.81 6.58
C HIS A 223 15.23 -15.65 5.99
N PHE A 224 15.89 -14.87 6.84
CA PHE A 224 16.70 -13.70 6.48
C PHE A 224 18.21 -14.00 6.47
N ASP A 225 18.61 -15.25 6.73
CA ASP A 225 20.02 -15.63 6.66
C ASP A 225 20.57 -15.42 5.24
N LEU A 226 21.79 -14.89 5.18
CA LEU A 226 22.52 -14.77 3.93
C LEU A 226 22.86 -16.15 3.36
N PRO A 227 22.88 -16.29 2.03
CA PRO A 227 23.23 -17.55 1.41
C PRO A 227 24.71 -17.89 1.65
N ASP A 228 25.01 -19.18 1.78
CA ASP A 228 26.38 -19.68 1.79
C ASP A 228 26.86 -19.85 0.34
N VAL A 229 27.58 -18.84 -0.16
CA VAL A 229 28.13 -18.81 -1.53
C VAL A 229 29.66 -18.71 -1.52
N PRO A 230 30.36 -19.23 -2.55
CA PRO A 230 31.79 -19.03 -2.68
C PRO A 230 32.18 -17.54 -2.66
N GLY A 231 33.06 -17.16 -1.73
CA GLY A 231 33.48 -15.77 -1.54
C GLY A 231 32.60 -14.95 -0.59
N GLY A 232 31.47 -15.51 -0.13
CA GLY A 232 30.56 -14.87 0.81
C GLY A 232 29.83 -13.66 0.22
N CYS A 233 29.22 -12.87 1.09
CA CYS A 233 28.43 -11.68 0.72
C CYS A 233 29.12 -10.36 1.10
N ASP A 234 30.37 -10.40 1.55
CA ASP A 234 31.05 -9.24 2.17
C ASP A 234 31.65 -8.26 1.15
N GLN A 235 31.67 -8.64 -0.12
CA GLN A 235 32.16 -7.76 -1.19
C GLN A 235 31.11 -6.71 -1.53
N GLN A 236 31.55 -5.49 -1.84
CA GLN A 236 30.67 -4.43 -2.31
C GLN A 236 30.08 -4.81 -3.68
N CYS A 237 28.77 -4.63 -3.85
CA CYS A 237 28.10 -4.81 -5.13
C CYS A 237 28.55 -3.73 -6.12
N PRO A 238 28.83 -4.09 -7.38
CA PRO A 238 29.09 -3.14 -8.44
C PRO A 238 27.84 -2.33 -8.84
N GLY A 239 28.03 -1.29 -9.63
CA GLY A 239 26.94 -0.50 -10.22
C GLY A 239 26.33 0.52 -9.26
N ILE A 240 24.99 0.55 -9.14
CA ILE A 240 24.28 1.59 -8.38
C ILE A 240 24.63 1.55 -6.88
N CYS A 241 25.05 0.39 -6.39
CA CYS A 241 25.49 0.20 -5.02
C CYS A 241 26.84 0.88 -4.72
N GLU A 242 27.72 1.08 -5.70
CA GLU A 242 29.02 1.76 -5.51
C GLU A 242 28.88 3.28 -5.30
N HIS A 243 27.80 3.85 -5.83
CA HIS A 243 27.50 5.28 -5.74
C HIS A 243 26.53 5.65 -4.63
N ALA A 244 26.03 4.64 -3.90
CA ALA A 244 25.14 4.87 -2.79
C ALA A 244 25.86 5.45 -1.55
N ALA A 245 27.21 5.48 -1.52
CA ALA A 245 28.04 5.89 -0.38
C ALA A 245 28.26 7.40 -0.26
#